data_AF-A0A5V0FEM3-F1
#
_entry.id   AF-A0A5V0FEM3-F1
#
_cell.length_a   1.000
_cell.length_b   1.000
_cell.length_c   1.000
_cell.angle_alpha   90.00
_cell.angle_beta   90.00
_cell.angle_gamma   90.00
#
_symmetry.space_group_name_H-M   'P 1'
#
loop_
_entity.id
_entity.type
_entity.pdbx_description
1 polymer ?
#
loop_
_entity_poly.entity_id
_entity_poly.type
_entity_poly.pdbx_seq_one_letter_code
_entity_poly.pdbx_strand_id
1 'polypeptide(L)'
;MKFKYALTSLALSVAILSSVPSTAFAIGGASGAKVDYQVQGKIGEVVMNPYDIAPLTAVIRNGGYQLRDVHVRIVPKENGQEIAYKVNNKYLLTYGGIPVFGLYP
;
A
#
# COMPACT_ATOMS: atom_id res chain seq x y z
N MET A 1 56.02 -11.14 -14.39
CA MET A 1 54.95 -10.80 -15.35
C MET A 1 53.53 -10.89 -14.77
N LYS A 2 53.17 -11.94 -14.00
CA LYS A 2 51.80 -12.14 -13.48
C LYS A 2 51.22 -11.02 -12.59
N PHE A 3 52.07 -10.33 -11.81
CA PHE A 3 51.63 -9.27 -10.88
C PHE A 3 51.13 -7.99 -11.59
N LYS A 4 51.72 -7.66 -12.76
CA LYS A 4 51.30 -6.50 -13.55
C LYS A 4 49.91 -6.71 -14.16
N TYR A 5 49.61 -7.94 -14.59
CA TYR A 5 48.29 -8.33 -15.11
C TYR A 5 47.22 -8.37 -14.02
N ALA A 6 47.58 -8.77 -12.79
CA ALA A 6 46.68 -8.73 -11.65
C ALA A 6 46.29 -7.30 -11.25
N LEU A 7 47.26 -6.36 -11.31
CA LEU A 7 47.01 -4.96 -11.03
C LEU A 7 46.12 -4.31 -12.09
N THR A 8 46.35 -4.62 -13.37
CA THR A 8 45.51 -4.10 -14.47
C THR A 8 44.12 -4.70 -14.45
N SER A 9 43.96 -5.98 -14.12
CA SER A 9 42.62 -6.59 -13.97
C SER A 9 41.82 -6.01 -12.81
N LEU A 10 42.49 -5.65 -11.70
CA LEU A 10 41.85 -5.01 -10.56
C LEU A 10 41.44 -3.56 -10.85
N ALA A 11 42.27 -2.81 -11.59
CA ALA A 11 41.92 -1.46 -12.02
C ALA A 11 40.71 -1.47 -12.99
N LEU A 12 40.65 -2.46 -13.89
CA LEU A 12 39.54 -2.60 -14.83
C LEU A 12 38.22 -2.94 -14.12
N SER A 13 38.24 -3.81 -13.12
CA SER A 13 37.02 -4.19 -12.39
C SER A 13 36.44 -3.04 -11.56
N VAL A 14 37.30 -2.23 -10.94
CA VAL A 14 36.87 -1.03 -10.19
C VAL A 14 36.26 0.02 -11.11
N ALA A 15 36.83 0.23 -12.31
CA ALA A 15 36.29 1.17 -13.29
C ALA A 15 34.91 0.76 -13.82
N ILE A 16 34.63 -0.55 -13.93
CA ILE A 16 33.31 -1.04 -14.37
C ILE A 16 32.27 -0.81 -13.26
N LEU A 17 32.62 -1.10 -12.01
CA LEU A 17 31.71 -0.91 -10.85
C LEU A 17 31.34 0.55 -10.61
N SER A 18 32.23 1.50 -10.91
CA SER A 18 31.94 2.94 -10.75
C SER A 18 31.10 3.54 -11.88
N SER A 19 30.91 2.81 -12.99
CA SER A 19 30.13 3.27 -14.15
C SER A 19 28.66 2.86 -14.13
N VAL A 20 28.23 2.06 -13.14
CA VAL A 20 26.81 1.70 -12.99
C VAL A 20 26.10 2.88 -12.34
N PRO A 21 25.18 3.58 -13.02
CA PRO A 21 24.39 4.62 -12.39
C PRO A 21 23.56 3.96 -11.28
N SER A 22 23.88 4.28 -10.03
CA SER A 22 23.03 3.99 -8.89
C SER A 22 21.79 4.86 -9.02
N THR A 23 20.78 4.36 -9.72
CA THR A 23 19.46 5.00 -9.75
C THR A 23 18.88 4.90 -8.35
N ALA A 24 19.09 5.94 -7.55
CA ALA A 24 18.35 6.13 -6.31
C ALA A 24 16.89 6.35 -6.70
N PHE A 25 16.06 5.32 -6.57
CA PHE A 25 14.62 5.45 -6.66
C PHE A 25 14.16 6.25 -5.44
N ALA A 26 14.11 7.57 -5.57
CA ALA A 26 13.38 8.39 -4.62
C ALA A 26 11.89 8.03 -4.76
N ILE A 27 11.28 7.54 -3.68
CA ILE A 27 9.82 7.54 -3.51
C ILE A 27 9.42 9.01 -3.35
N GLY A 28 9.25 9.69 -4.48
CA GLY A 28 9.10 11.13 -4.54
C GLY A 28 8.91 11.62 -5.98
N GLY A 29 8.08 10.91 -6.74
CA GLY A 29 7.56 11.44 -8.01
C GLY A 29 6.58 12.59 -7.77
N ALA A 30 6.18 13.30 -8.83
CA ALA A 30 5.26 14.43 -8.77
C ALA A 30 4.12 14.20 -7.75
N SER A 31 3.91 15.16 -6.84
CA SER A 31 2.97 15.10 -5.71
C SER A 31 1.49 15.07 -6.12
N GLY A 32 1.17 14.46 -7.25
CA GLY A 32 -0.20 14.16 -7.66
C GLY A 32 -0.81 13.06 -6.78
N ALA A 33 -2.10 12.82 -6.95
CA ALA A 33 -2.90 11.83 -6.22
C ALA A 33 -2.49 10.36 -6.47
N LYS A 34 -1.27 10.10 -6.92
CA LYS A 34 -0.70 8.75 -7.00
C LYS A 34 -0.29 8.34 -5.60
N VAL A 35 -1.16 7.58 -4.97
CA VAL A 35 -0.85 6.84 -3.75
C VAL A 35 0.07 5.69 -4.16
N ASP A 36 1.28 5.62 -3.57
CA ASP A 36 2.23 4.51 -3.83
C ASP A 36 1.77 3.17 -3.21
N TYR A 37 0.71 3.20 -2.41
CA TYR A 37 0.09 2.00 -1.85
C TYR A 37 -0.70 1.24 -2.90
N GLN A 38 -0.57 -0.09 -2.84
CA GLN A 38 -1.28 -1.01 -3.70
C GLN A 38 -2.79 -0.84 -3.48
N VAL A 39 -3.47 -0.34 -4.51
CA VAL A 39 -4.92 -0.29 -4.54
C VAL A 39 -5.44 -1.66 -4.94
N GLN A 40 -6.17 -2.31 -4.03
CA GLN A 40 -6.74 -3.63 -4.26
C GLN A 40 -7.96 -3.61 -5.19
N GLY A 41 -8.57 -2.44 -5.40
CA GLY A 41 -9.82 -2.27 -6.15
C GLY A 41 -9.89 -1.00 -6.99
N LYS A 42 -11.04 -0.32 -6.97
CA LYS A 42 -11.29 0.90 -7.78
C LYS A 42 -11.08 2.21 -7.01
N ILE A 43 -10.89 2.13 -5.69
CA ILE A 43 -10.79 3.29 -4.80
C ILE A 43 -9.39 3.37 -4.18
N GLY A 44 -9.24 3.82 -2.94
CA GLY A 44 -7.94 3.86 -2.28
C GLY A 44 -7.50 2.51 -1.70
N GLU A 45 -6.37 2.55 -1.02
CA GLU A 45 -5.80 1.43 -0.28
C GLU A 45 -6.71 0.91 0.83
N VAL A 46 -6.52 -0.36 1.19
CA VAL A 46 -7.10 -0.97 2.39
C VAL A 46 -6.08 -0.93 3.52
N VAL A 47 -6.39 -0.18 4.58
CA VAL A 47 -5.57 -0.07 5.79
C VAL A 47 -6.17 -0.94 6.88
N MET A 48 -5.44 -2.00 7.27
CA MET A 48 -5.81 -2.87 8.39
C MET A 48 -5.47 -2.21 9.72
N ASN A 49 -6.31 -2.40 10.74
CA ASN A 49 -6.14 -1.84 12.08
C ASN A 49 -5.67 -0.36 12.07
N PRO A 50 -6.43 0.55 11.43
CA PRO A 50 -5.94 1.90 11.08
C PRO A 50 -5.58 2.79 12.28
N TYR A 51 -5.97 2.39 13.50
CA TYR A 51 -5.71 3.12 14.74
C TYR A 51 -4.99 2.26 15.79
N ASP A 52 -4.47 1.10 15.39
CA ASP A 52 -3.75 0.14 16.25
C ASP A 52 -4.51 -0.43 17.47
N ILE A 53 -5.78 -0.06 17.67
CA ILE A 53 -6.62 -0.48 18.81
C ILE A 53 -7.61 -1.60 18.47
N ALA A 54 -7.86 -1.87 17.19
CA ALA A 54 -8.94 -2.76 16.74
C ALA A 54 -8.46 -3.65 15.58
N PRO A 55 -7.74 -4.75 15.86
CA PRO A 55 -7.07 -5.56 14.85
C PRO A 55 -8.02 -6.20 13.82
N LEU A 56 -9.28 -6.42 14.19
CA LEU A 56 -10.33 -7.01 13.33
C LEU A 56 -11.16 -5.92 12.62
N THR A 57 -10.51 -4.83 12.24
CA THR A 57 -11.11 -3.71 11.51
C THR A 57 -10.19 -3.24 10.39
N ALA A 58 -10.78 -2.57 9.40
CA ALA A 58 -10.04 -1.92 8.33
C ALA A 58 -10.73 -0.63 7.90
N VAL A 59 -10.00 0.22 7.19
CA VAL A 59 -10.56 1.36 6.44
C VAL A 59 -10.12 1.26 5.00
N ILE A 60 -11.07 1.27 4.07
CA ILE A 60 -10.78 1.40 2.64
C ILE A 60 -10.76 2.89 2.30
N ARG A 61 -9.59 3.43 2.00
CA ARG A 61 -9.42 4.87 1.72
C ARG A 61 -10.26 5.28 0.51
N ASN A 62 -10.77 6.50 0.54
CA ASN A 62 -11.57 7.03 -0.57
C ASN A 62 -10.74 7.31 -1.83
N GLY A 63 -9.41 7.41 -1.73
CA GLY A 63 -8.52 7.61 -2.87
C GLY A 63 -8.77 8.92 -3.64
N GLY A 64 -9.28 9.95 -2.96
CA GLY A 64 -9.67 11.22 -3.58
C GLY A 64 -11.09 11.24 -4.18
N TYR A 65 -11.81 10.12 -4.17
CA TYR A 65 -13.20 10.07 -4.62
C TYR A 65 -14.19 10.55 -3.53
N GLN A 66 -15.31 11.11 -3.97
CA GLN A 66 -16.45 11.38 -3.10
C GLN A 66 -17.34 10.13 -3.02
N LEU A 67 -17.38 9.52 -1.84
CA LEU A 67 -18.17 8.31 -1.59
C LEU A 67 -19.60 8.69 -1.16
N ARG A 68 -20.60 8.00 -1.70
CA ARG A 68 -22.03 8.13 -1.36
C ARG A 68 -22.70 6.76 -1.43
N ASP A 69 -23.81 6.60 -0.69
CA ASP A 69 -24.67 5.41 -0.70
C ASP A 69 -23.92 4.08 -0.52
N VAL A 70 -22.96 4.09 0.42
CA VAL A 70 -22.06 2.96 0.66
C VAL A 70 -22.75 1.85 1.45
N HIS A 71 -22.60 0.62 0.97
CA HIS A 71 -22.99 -0.60 1.65
C HIS A 71 -21.78 -1.53 1.81
N VAL A 72 -21.62 -2.11 2.99
CA VAL A 72 -20.55 -3.07 3.31
C VAL A 72 -21.17 -4.41 3.64
N ARG A 73 -20.55 -5.48 3.12
CA ARG A 73 -20.96 -6.86 3.33
C ARG A 73 -19.72 -7.71 3.59
N ILE A 74 -19.66 -8.32 4.77
CA ILE A 74 -18.59 -9.23 5.18
C ILE A 74 -19.07 -10.64 4.91
N VAL A 75 -18.33 -11.33 4.02
CA VAL A 75 -18.62 -12.72 3.70
C VAL A 75 -18.28 -13.59 4.92
N PRO A 76 -19.20 -14.43 5.41
CA PRO A 76 -18.94 -15.28 6.56
C PRO A 76 -17.96 -16.42 6.22
N LYS A 77 -17.28 -16.93 7.26
CA LYS A 77 -16.64 -18.25 7.21
C LYS A 77 -17.70 -19.35 7.14
N GLU A 78 -17.29 -20.58 6.88
CA GLU A 78 -18.18 -21.75 6.95
C GLU A 78 -18.90 -21.80 8.31
N ASN A 79 -20.23 -21.95 8.29
CA ASN A 79 -21.10 -21.87 9.48
C ASN A 79 -21.05 -20.53 10.25
N GLY A 80 -20.54 -19.47 9.62
CA GLY A 80 -20.48 -18.12 10.19
C GLY A 80 -21.74 -17.30 9.90
N GLN A 81 -21.82 -16.13 10.55
CA GLN A 81 -22.90 -15.17 10.34
C GLN A 81 -22.45 -14.06 9.39
N GLU A 82 -23.28 -13.76 8.38
CA GLU A 82 -23.06 -12.62 7.50
C GLU A 82 -23.30 -11.30 8.25
N ILE A 83 -22.41 -10.34 8.01
CA ILE A 83 -22.52 -8.97 8.54
C ILE A 83 -22.67 -8.02 7.36
N ALA A 84 -23.82 -7.34 7.27
CA ALA A 84 -24.10 -6.37 6.21
C ALA A 84 -24.68 -5.09 6.80
N TYR A 85 -24.18 -3.93 6.37
CA TYR A 85 -24.60 -2.64 6.92
C TYR A 85 -24.42 -1.50 5.93
N LYS A 86 -25.26 -0.47 6.06
CA LYS A 86 -25.09 0.80 5.35
C LYS A 86 -24.18 1.72 6.15
N VAL A 87 -23.30 2.43 5.45
CA VAL A 87 -22.41 3.42 6.07
C VAL A 87 -22.98 4.81 5.81
N ASN A 88 -23.25 5.54 6.89
CA ASN A 88 -23.68 6.92 6.77
C ASN A 88 -22.54 7.81 6.25
N ASN A 89 -22.85 8.76 5.35
CA ASN A 89 -21.92 9.73 4.79
C ASN A 89 -21.05 10.44 5.85
N LYS A 90 -21.58 10.69 7.05
CA LYS A 90 -20.80 11.28 8.15
C LYS A 90 -19.54 10.47 8.47
N TYR A 91 -19.67 9.14 8.55
CA TYR A 91 -18.55 8.25 8.86
C TYR A 91 -17.53 8.17 7.71
N LEU A 92 -18.00 8.28 6.46
CA LEU A 92 -17.10 8.31 5.30
C LEU A 92 -16.13 9.49 5.37
N LEU A 93 -16.63 10.64 5.83
CA LEU A 93 -15.83 11.84 6.05
C LEU A 93 -14.93 11.71 7.29
N THR A 94 -15.44 11.17 8.39
CA THR A 94 -14.68 10.99 9.64
C THR A 94 -13.46 10.08 9.45
N TYR A 95 -13.60 8.99 8.69
CA TYR A 95 -12.53 8.01 8.50
C TYR A 95 -11.72 8.23 7.20
N GLY A 96 -12.11 9.19 6.36
CA GLY A 96 -11.49 9.41 5.04
C GLY A 96 -11.62 8.19 4.12
N GLY A 97 -12.73 7.46 4.22
CA GLY A 97 -12.90 6.16 3.58
C GLY A 97 -14.06 5.35 4.15
N ILE A 98 -14.14 4.09 3.73
CA ILE A 98 -15.17 3.14 4.15
C ILE A 98 -14.68 2.37 5.38
N PRO A 99 -15.28 2.55 6.57
CA PRO A 99 -14.97 1.73 7.73
C PRO A 99 -15.53 0.31 7.57
N VAL A 100 -14.65 -0.67 7.76
CA VAL A 100 -14.93 -2.11 7.68
C VAL A 100 -14.78 -2.71 9.08
N PHE A 101 -15.85 -3.28 9.62
CA PHE A 101 -15.86 -3.95 10.92
C PHE A 101 -16.37 -5.40 10.80
N GLY A 102 -16.04 -6.22 11.80
CA GLY A 102 -16.49 -7.62 11.85
C GLY A 102 -15.60 -8.57 11.05
N LEU A 103 -14.32 -8.24 10.87
CA LEU A 103 -13.36 -9.15 10.25
C LEU A 103 -13.06 -10.34 11.18
N TYR A 104 -12.55 -11.41 10.60
CA TYR A 104 -12.21 -12.64 11.31
C TYR A 104 -10.69 -12.77 11.44
N PRO A 105 -10.17 -13.35 12.55
CA PRO A 105 -8.76 -13.70 12.68
C PRO A 105 -8.38 -14.87 11.77
#